data_AF-A0A2T5JX65-F1
#
_entry.id   AF-A0A2T5JX65-F1
#
_cell.length_a   1.000
_cell.length_b   1.000
_cell.length_c   1.000
_cell.angle_alpha   90.00
_cell.angle_beta   90.00
_cell.angle_gamma   90.00
#
_symmetry.space_group_name_H-M   'P 1'
#
loop_
_entity.id
_entity.type
_entity.pdbx_description
1 polymer ?
#
loop_
_entity_poly.entity_id
_entity_poly.type
_entity_poly.pdbx_seq_one_letter_code
_entity_poly.pdbx_strand_id
1 'polypeptide(L)'
;MKQITLLLIAVASAGLIGCSKTDNYTPAESASGEDIFYANCTKCHKPEAAGNVMTLNTAMANKDAIIGKVHKGSMGMPAFPNIKGEPAQRLAEFILANSKTK
;
A
#
# COMPACT_ATOMS: atom_id res chain seq x y z
N MET A 1 29.51 -3.01 56.87
CA MET A 1 28.05 -2.81 56.98
C MET A 1 27.45 -2.82 55.58
N LYS A 2 26.64 -3.85 55.32
CA LYS A 2 25.65 -4.07 54.25
C LYS A 2 25.72 -3.21 52.97
N GLN A 3 26.27 -3.80 51.91
CA GLN A 3 26.02 -3.45 50.51
C GLN A 3 24.56 -3.83 50.18
N ILE A 4 23.72 -2.86 49.81
CA ILE A 4 22.33 -3.08 49.41
C ILE A 4 22.14 -2.51 48.01
N THR A 5 22.02 -3.44 47.06
CA THR A 5 21.02 -3.51 45.99
C THR A 5 20.70 -2.24 45.20
N LEU A 6 21.02 -2.26 43.90
CA LEU A 6 20.10 -1.80 42.86
C LEU A 6 20.47 -2.42 41.51
N LEU A 7 19.77 -3.51 41.18
CA LEU A 7 19.73 -4.14 39.87
C LEU A 7 18.99 -3.20 38.91
N LEU A 8 19.73 -2.53 38.02
CA LEU A 8 19.18 -1.81 36.86
C LEU A 8 19.15 -2.78 35.67
N ILE A 9 18.03 -3.48 35.51
CA ILE A 9 17.71 -4.19 34.27
C ILE A 9 17.27 -3.14 33.26
N ALA A 10 18.20 -2.70 32.40
CA ALA A 10 17.89 -1.88 31.25
C ALA A 10 17.24 -2.76 30.17
N VAL A 11 15.90 -2.84 30.19
CA VAL A 11 15.13 -3.35 29.06
C VAL A 11 15.16 -2.28 27.96
N ALA A 12 16.16 -2.33 27.08
CA ALA A 12 16.13 -1.59 25.82
C ALA A 12 15.26 -2.39 24.84
N SER A 13 13.95 -2.12 24.89
CA SER A 13 12.98 -2.59 23.92
C SER A 13 13.44 -2.15 22.52
N ALA A 14 13.94 -3.09 21.72
CA ALA A 14 14.17 -2.88 20.31
C ALA A 14 12.81 -2.53 19.67
N GLY A 15 12.61 -1.26 19.32
CA GLY A 15 11.43 -0.82 18.61
C GLY A 15 11.32 -1.57 17.30
N LEU A 16 10.32 -2.45 17.20
CA LEU A 16 9.83 -3.00 15.94
C LEU A 16 9.12 -1.88 15.17
N ILE A 17 9.89 -0.88 14.71
CA ILE A 17 9.42 0.01 13.65
C ILE A 17 9.39 -0.88 12.41
N GLY A 18 8.25 -1.51 12.17
CA GLY A 18 8.00 -2.19 10.90
C GLY A 18 8.22 -1.17 9.80
N CYS A 19 9.32 -1.31 9.05
CA CYS A 19 9.65 -0.46 7.90
C CYS A 19 8.60 -0.65 6.80
N SER A 20 7.44 -0.04 6.98
CA SER A 20 6.45 0.13 5.91
C SER A 20 7.12 1.04 4.89
N LYS A 21 7.61 0.44 3.80
CA LYS A 21 8.25 1.21 2.71
C LYS A 21 7.23 2.19 2.16
N THR A 22 7.61 3.45 2.03
CA THR A 22 6.79 4.48 1.40
C THR A 22 7.39 4.78 0.04
N ASP A 23 6.54 4.83 -0.98
CA ASP A 23 6.89 5.28 -2.32
C ASP A 23 6.24 6.65 -2.54
N ASN A 24 7.06 7.64 -2.89
CA ASN A 24 6.64 9.03 -3.03
C ASN A 24 6.16 9.37 -4.45
N TYR A 25 5.91 8.37 -5.30
CA TYR A 25 5.37 8.57 -6.63
C TYR A 25 4.13 9.47 -6.60
N THR A 26 4.19 10.54 -7.38
CA THR A 26 3.13 11.52 -7.52
C THR A 26 2.69 11.51 -8.98
N PRO A 27 1.46 11.07 -9.28
CA PRO A 27 0.96 11.07 -10.65
C PRO A 27 0.65 12.49 -11.11
N ALA A 28 0.72 12.73 -12.42
CA ALA A 28 0.20 13.97 -12.99
C ALA A 28 -1.32 14.05 -12.78
N GLU A 29 -1.85 15.26 -12.58
CA GLU A 29 -3.29 15.46 -12.36
C GLU A 29 -4.16 14.95 -13.52
N SER A 30 -3.62 14.96 -14.74
CA SER A 30 -4.27 14.44 -15.96
C SER A 30 -4.03 12.95 -16.22
N ALA A 31 -3.24 12.26 -15.39
CA ALA A 31 -2.93 10.85 -15.62
C ALA A 31 -4.21 10.00 -15.54
N SER A 32 -4.31 9.02 -16.45
CA SER A 32 -5.37 8.02 -16.39
C SER A 32 -5.07 7.00 -15.28
N GLY A 33 -6.09 6.25 -14.84
CA GLY A 33 -5.89 5.17 -13.87
C GLY A 33 -4.95 4.07 -14.38
N GLU A 34 -5.01 3.81 -15.69
CA GLU A 34 -4.14 2.86 -16.37
C GLU A 34 -2.67 3.31 -16.34
N ASP A 35 -2.40 4.57 -16.70
CA ASP A 35 -1.03 5.11 -16.68
C ASP A 35 -0.40 5.01 -15.29
N ILE A 36 -1.18 5.35 -14.26
CA ILE A 36 -0.77 5.26 -12.85
C ILE A 36 -0.44 3.82 -12.48
N PHE A 37 -1.30 2.87 -12.86
CA PHE A 37 -1.12 1.45 -12.58
C PHE A 37 0.14 0.90 -13.25
N TYR A 38 0.33 1.17 -14.54
CA TYR A 38 1.48 0.67 -15.30
C TYR A 38 2.81 1.35 -14.91
N ALA A 39 2.78 2.60 -14.43
CA ALA A 39 3.97 3.30 -13.98
C ALA A 39 4.56 2.72 -12.68
N ASN A 40 3.73 2.25 -11.73
CA ASN A 40 4.22 1.83 -10.42
C ASN A 40 3.67 0.52 -9.86
N CYS A 41 2.44 0.12 -10.18
CA CYS A 41 1.81 -1.03 -9.56
C CYS A 41 2.30 -2.36 -10.19
N THR A 42 2.60 -2.35 -11.49
CA THR A 42 3.04 -3.52 -12.26
C THR A 42 4.40 -4.09 -11.88
N LYS A 43 5.16 -3.37 -11.04
CA LYS A 43 6.38 -3.88 -10.41
C LYS A 43 6.09 -5.14 -9.58
N CYS A 44 4.90 -5.24 -8.99
CA CYS A 44 4.44 -6.40 -8.21
C CYS A 44 3.11 -6.98 -8.72
N HIS A 45 2.18 -6.15 -9.17
CA HIS A 45 0.86 -6.56 -9.66
C HIS A 45 0.88 -6.74 -11.18
N LYS A 46 1.47 -7.84 -11.64
CA LYS A 46 1.51 -8.14 -13.08
C LYS A 46 0.12 -8.56 -13.57
N PRO A 47 -0.39 -7.96 -14.66
CA PRO A 47 -1.63 -8.42 -15.27
C PRO A 47 -1.57 -9.89 -15.66
N GLU A 48 -2.66 -10.61 -15.43
CA GLU A 48 -2.84 -11.98 -15.89
C GLU A 48 -3.05 -12.02 -17.41
N ALA A 49 -2.78 -13.17 -18.05
CA ALA A 49 -2.94 -13.32 -19.50
C ALA A 49 -4.36 -13.05 -20.01
N ALA A 50 -5.37 -13.14 -19.13
CA ALA A 50 -6.76 -12.83 -19.43
C ALA A 50 -7.11 -11.33 -19.34
N GLY A 51 -6.11 -10.45 -19.17
CA GLY A 51 -6.30 -9.00 -19.08
C GLY A 51 -6.68 -8.49 -17.68
N ASN A 52 -6.94 -9.39 -16.72
CA ASN A 52 -7.21 -8.98 -15.34
C ASN A 52 -5.92 -8.46 -14.68
N VAL A 53 -5.95 -7.24 -14.16
CA VAL A 53 -4.78 -6.62 -13.53
C VAL A 53 -4.48 -7.19 -12.15
N MET A 54 -5.50 -7.68 -11.44
CA MET A 54 -5.35 -8.43 -10.19
C MET A 54 -6.62 -9.20 -9.81
N THR A 55 -6.52 -9.96 -8.71
CA THR A 55 -7.67 -10.57 -8.03
C THR A 55 -7.96 -9.80 -6.74
N LEU A 56 -9.19 -9.31 -6.59
CA LEU A 56 -9.68 -8.66 -5.38
C LEU A 56 -10.47 -9.65 -4.54
N ASN A 57 -10.44 -9.50 -3.23
CA ASN A 57 -11.46 -10.11 -2.37
C ASN A 57 -12.67 -9.17 -2.30
N THR A 58 -13.83 -9.69 -1.89
CA THR A 58 -15.07 -8.91 -1.78
C THR A 58 -14.93 -7.63 -0.95
N ALA A 59 -14.16 -7.64 0.14
CA ALA A 59 -13.95 -6.45 0.98
C ALA A 59 -13.13 -5.34 0.28
N MET A 60 -12.31 -5.71 -0.71
CA MET A 60 -11.48 -4.82 -1.51
C MET A 60 -12.14 -4.39 -2.83
N ALA A 61 -13.28 -4.98 -3.20
CA ALA A 61 -13.98 -4.70 -4.46
C ALA A 61 -14.81 -3.41 -4.41
N ASN A 62 -14.23 -2.32 -3.87
CA ASN A 62 -14.79 -0.97 -3.89
C ASN A 62 -13.68 0.10 -3.90
N LYS A 63 -14.00 1.32 -4.35
CA LYS A 63 -13.01 2.37 -4.59
C LYS A 63 -12.31 2.80 -3.30
N ASP A 64 -13.07 3.00 -2.23
CA ASP A 64 -12.54 3.51 -0.95
C ASP A 64 -11.56 2.53 -0.31
N ALA A 65 -11.87 1.23 -0.34
CA ALA A 65 -10.98 0.19 0.16
C ALA A 65 -9.66 0.16 -0.64
N ILE A 66 -9.73 0.26 -1.97
CA ILE A 66 -8.54 0.30 -2.84
C ILE A 66 -7.70 1.54 -2.54
N ILE A 67 -8.31 2.73 -2.49
CA ILE A 67 -7.60 3.98 -2.20
C ILE A 67 -6.93 3.89 -0.83
N GLY A 68 -7.67 3.45 0.20
CA GLY A 68 -7.14 3.28 1.55
C GLY A 68 -5.97 2.28 1.59
N LYS A 69 -6.05 1.19 0.82
CA LYS A 69 -4.97 0.21 0.70
C LYS A 69 -3.73 0.78 0.00
N VAL A 70 -3.91 1.54 -1.08
CA VAL A 70 -2.81 2.19 -1.81
C VAL A 70 -2.12 3.23 -0.92
N HIS A 71 -2.88 4.03 -0.17
CA HIS A 71 -2.32 5.02 0.76
C HIS A 71 -1.59 4.39 1.92
N LYS A 72 -2.16 3.36 2.55
CA LYS A 72 -1.60 2.75 3.76
C LYS A 72 -0.52 1.71 3.46
N GLY A 73 -0.58 1.07 2.29
CA GLY A 73 0.22 -0.10 1.96
C GLY A 73 -0.08 -1.30 2.86
N SER A 74 0.91 -2.19 2.98
CA SER A 74 0.97 -3.30 3.94
C SER A 74 2.38 -3.88 4.00
N MET A 75 2.57 -4.97 4.75
CA MET A 75 3.87 -5.63 4.91
C MET A 75 4.62 -5.89 3.58
N GLY A 76 3.92 -6.24 2.49
CA GLY A 76 4.51 -6.50 1.17
C GLY A 76 4.24 -5.44 0.10
N MET A 77 3.46 -4.41 0.41
CA MET A 77 3.05 -3.36 -0.55
C MET A 77 3.42 -2.00 0.05
N PRO A 78 4.27 -1.20 -0.61
CA PRO A 78 4.59 0.11 -0.08
C PRO A 78 3.36 1.02 0.00
N ALA A 79 3.41 2.00 0.89
CA ALA A 79 2.43 3.08 0.96
C ALA A 79 2.67 4.09 -0.17
N PHE A 80 1.61 4.58 -0.82
CA PHE A 80 1.67 5.60 -1.87
C PHE A 80 0.84 6.84 -1.46
N PRO A 81 1.27 7.63 -0.47
CA PRO A 81 0.48 8.72 0.10
C PRO A 81 0.22 9.88 -0.88
N ASN A 82 1.00 9.99 -1.95
CA ASN A 82 0.91 11.08 -2.92
C ASN A 82 -0.08 10.81 -4.07
N ILE A 83 -0.58 9.57 -4.21
CA ILE A 83 -1.65 9.24 -5.17
C ILE A 83 -2.99 9.63 -4.52
N LYS A 84 -3.39 10.90 -4.62
CA LYS A 84 -4.57 11.46 -3.94
C LYS A 84 -5.55 12.10 -4.93
N GLY A 85 -6.72 12.54 -4.44
CA GLY A 85 -7.70 13.27 -5.24
C GLY A 85 -8.19 12.49 -6.47
N GLU A 86 -8.36 13.20 -7.58
CA GLU A 86 -8.81 12.65 -8.87
C GLU A 86 -7.91 11.49 -9.39
N PRO A 87 -6.57 11.60 -9.39
CA PRO A 87 -5.69 10.47 -9.74
C PRO A 87 -5.98 9.19 -8.94
N ALA A 88 -6.23 9.30 -7.63
CA ALA A 88 -6.57 8.14 -6.81
C ALA A 88 -7.91 7.51 -7.20
N GLN A 89 -8.90 8.35 -7.50
CA GLN A 89 -10.22 7.91 -7.95
C GLN A 89 -10.15 7.16 -9.28
N ARG A 90 -9.38 7.67 -10.24
CA ARG A 90 -9.20 7.00 -11.56
C ARG A 90 -8.41 5.70 -11.43
N LEU A 91 -7.37 5.66 -10.60
CA LEU A 91 -6.63 4.43 -10.32
C LEU A 91 -7.54 3.35 -9.73
N ALA A 92 -8.33 3.71 -8.70
CA ALA A 92 -9.22 2.76 -8.06
C ALA A 92 -10.31 2.24 -9.01
N GLU A 93 -10.85 3.11 -9.86
CA GLU A 93 -11.81 2.75 -10.90
C GLU A 93 -11.21 1.80 -11.95
N PHE A 94 -10.01 2.10 -12.44
CA PHE A 94 -9.29 1.22 -13.35
C PHE A 94 -9.06 -0.17 -12.75
N ILE A 95 -8.60 -0.23 -11.48
CA ILE A 95 -8.38 -1.50 -10.79
C ILE A 95 -9.69 -2.29 -10.68
N LEU A 96 -10.81 -1.66 -10.30
CA LEU A 96 -12.10 -2.35 -10.19
C LEU A 96 -12.61 -2.87 -11.53
N ALA A 97 -12.54 -2.05 -12.57
CA ALA A 97 -13.04 -2.40 -13.90
C ALA A 97 -12.22 -3.52 -14.55
N ASN A 98 -10.95 -3.66 -14.18
CA ASN A 98 -10.02 -4.60 -14.80
C ASN A 98 -9.56 -5.70 -13.83
N SER A 99 -10.28 -5.96 -12.73
CA SER A 99 -9.96 -7.04 -11.80
C SER A 99 -11.13 -7.99 -11.62
N LYS A 100 -10.81 -9.24 -11.28
CA LYS A 100 -11.82 -10.21 -10.86
C LYS A 100 -11.97 -10.21 -9.34
N THR A 101 -13.19 -10.41 -8.86
CA THR A 101 -13.47 -10.59 -7.43
C THR A 101 -13.61 -12.08 -7.11
N LYS A 102 -13.02 -12.54 -6.01
CA LYS A 102 -13.15 -13.90 -5.49
C LYS A 102 -13.68 -13.93 -4.06
#